data_AF-D7IKR1-F1
#
_entry.id   AF-D7IKR1-F1
#
_cell.length_a   1.000
_cell.length_b   1.000
_cell.length_c   1.000
_cell.angle_alpha   90.00
_cell.angle_beta   90.00
_cell.angle_gamma   90.00
#
_symmetry.space_group_name_H-M   'P 1'
#
loop_
_entity.id
_entity.type
_entity.pdbx_description
1 polymer ?
#
loop_
_entity_poly.entity_id
_entity_poly.type
_entity_poly.pdbx_seq_one_letter_code
_entity_poly.pdbx_strand_id
1 'polypeptide(L)'
;YLHEHKEVSYILCSEDMKKGDFVREIARTVGIRTEGYNIREVWGLILDDIIQMDAPLLVFDEADKLTEPVFHYFISLYNKLEEKCGVVFLSTDYIAKRISNGLRYQKPGYKEFYSRIGRKFYELEPTDVNDVFAICSANGVTDKKDIDKVIKEASTCDFDLRRVRKSIHKVKRMVGE
;
A
#
# COMPACT_ATOMS: atom_id res chain seq x y z
N TYR A 1 -9.91 9.48 -4.09
CA TYR A 1 -8.52 9.95 -4.28
C TYR A 1 -7.91 9.53 -5.61
N LEU A 2 -7.47 8.28 -5.83
CA LEU A 2 -6.82 7.87 -7.10
C LEU A 2 -7.66 8.21 -8.36
N HIS A 3 -8.98 8.01 -8.30
CA HIS A 3 -9.88 8.35 -9.40
C HIS A 3 -10.10 9.86 -9.61
N GLU A 4 -9.78 10.68 -8.62
CA GLU A 4 -10.01 12.13 -8.62
C GLU A 4 -8.73 12.92 -8.93
N HIS A 5 -7.55 12.29 -8.79
CA HIS A 5 -6.25 12.91 -8.97
C HIS A 5 -5.40 12.14 -9.99
N LYS A 6 -5.15 12.77 -11.13
CA LYS A 6 -4.49 12.14 -12.29
C LYS A 6 -3.01 11.81 -12.08
N GLU A 7 -2.33 12.51 -11.17
CA GLU A 7 -0.90 12.36 -10.89
C GLU A 7 -0.63 11.44 -9.68
N VAL A 8 -1.65 10.67 -9.27
CA VAL A 8 -1.50 9.64 -8.26
C VAL A 8 -1.27 8.31 -8.96
N SER A 9 -0.15 7.66 -8.67
CA SER A 9 0.18 6.33 -9.18
C SER A 9 0.12 5.32 -8.05
N TYR A 10 -0.69 4.29 -8.23
CA TYR A 10 -0.81 3.17 -7.30
C TYR A 10 -0.06 1.94 -7.85
N ILE A 11 0.88 1.42 -7.05
CA ILE A 11 1.73 0.28 -7.37
C ILE A 11 1.48 -0.80 -6.32
N LEU A 12 0.92 -1.94 -6.75
CA LEU A 12 0.83 -3.13 -5.91
C LEU A 12 2.14 -3.93 -6.03
N CYS A 13 2.85 -4.05 -4.91
CA CYS A 13 4.12 -4.75 -4.86
C CYS A 13 3.92 -6.25 -4.62
N SER A 14 4.87 -7.05 -5.09
CA SER A 14 4.86 -8.50 -4.91
C SER A 14 6.26 -9.06 -4.70
N GLU A 15 6.38 -10.24 -4.10
CA GLU A 15 7.68 -10.86 -3.77
C GLU A 15 8.48 -11.28 -5.01
N ASP A 16 7.78 -11.64 -6.10
CA ASP A 16 8.37 -12.05 -7.36
C ASP A 16 8.89 -10.86 -8.18
N MET A 17 8.47 -9.63 -7.86
CA MET A 17 8.89 -8.41 -8.53
C MET A 17 10.40 -8.19 -8.44
N LYS A 18 11.08 -8.22 -9.59
CA LYS A 18 12.51 -7.89 -9.70
C LYS A 18 12.70 -6.42 -10.09
N LYS A 19 13.96 -5.97 -10.14
CA LYS A 19 14.32 -4.58 -10.48
C LYS A 19 13.67 -4.10 -11.79
N GLY A 20 13.71 -4.94 -12.83
CA GLY A 20 13.13 -4.59 -14.12
C GLY A 20 11.60 -4.49 -14.07
N ASP A 21 10.95 -5.38 -13.33
CA ASP A 21 9.50 -5.41 -13.20
C ASP A 21 9.02 -4.21 -12.41
N PHE A 22 9.70 -3.88 -11.30
CA PHE A 22 9.42 -2.69 -10.49
C PHE A 22 9.48 -1.40 -11.32
N VAL A 23 10.56 -1.21 -12.10
CA VAL A 23 10.71 -0.03 -12.96
C VAL A 23 9.63 0.01 -14.03
N ARG A 24 9.33 -1.11 -14.68
CA ARG A 24 8.29 -1.17 -15.72
C ARG A 24 6.89 -0.96 -15.16
N GLU A 25 6.62 -1.41 -13.94
CA GLU A 25 5.32 -1.23 -13.29
C GLU A 25 5.08 0.24 -12.93
N ILE A 26 6.11 0.95 -12.47
CA ILE A 26 6.03 2.40 -12.28
C ILE A 26 5.86 3.11 -13.64
N ALA A 27 6.63 2.75 -14.67
CA ALA A 27 6.44 3.33 -16.00
C ALA A 27 5.00 3.14 -16.51
N ARG A 28 4.44 1.94 -16.36
CA ARG A 28 3.08 1.60 -16.77
C ARG A 28 2.03 2.46 -16.05
N THR A 29 2.21 2.69 -14.75
CA THR A 29 1.27 3.47 -13.94
C THR A 29 1.36 4.97 -14.21
N VAL A 30 2.56 5.47 -14.49
CA VAL A 30 2.82 6.87 -14.87
C VAL A 30 2.47 7.15 -16.35
N GLY A 31 2.36 6.13 -17.19
CA GLY A 31 1.99 6.26 -18.61
C GLY A 31 3.18 6.35 -19.57
N ILE A 32 4.37 5.93 -19.14
CA ILE A 32 5.61 5.96 -19.93
C ILE A 32 5.75 4.69 -20.77
N ARG A 33 6.03 4.87 -22.06
CA ARG A 33 6.35 3.77 -22.97
C ARG A 33 7.78 3.29 -22.74
N THR A 34 7.96 1.98 -22.58
CA THR A 34 9.26 1.38 -22.27
C THR A 34 9.96 0.74 -23.48
N GLU A 35 9.31 0.73 -24.64
CA GLU A 35 9.85 0.10 -25.86
C GLU A 35 11.12 0.80 -26.34
N GLY A 36 12.15 0.03 -26.69
CA GLY A 36 13.43 0.56 -27.17
C GLY A 36 14.37 1.10 -26.07
N TYR A 37 13.90 1.21 -24.83
CA TYR A 37 14.70 1.68 -23.69
C TYR A 37 15.16 0.54 -22.78
N ASN A 38 16.37 0.66 -22.26
CA ASN A 38 16.83 -0.19 -21.18
C ASN A 38 16.27 0.29 -19.82
N ILE A 39 16.35 -0.55 -18.78
CA ILE A 39 15.78 -0.24 -17.45
C ILE A 39 16.32 1.05 -16.84
N ARG A 40 17.59 1.40 -17.09
CA ARG A 40 18.17 2.65 -16.56
C ARG A 40 17.56 3.87 -17.25
N GLU A 41 17.36 3.79 -18.56
CA GLU A 41 16.73 4.87 -19.34
C GLU A 41 15.27 5.04 -18.94
N VAL A 42 14.51 3.93 -18.82
CA VAL A 42 13.12 3.97 -18.34
C VAL A 42 13.05 4.60 -16.94
N TRP A 43 13.97 4.24 -16.04
CA TRP A 43 14.02 4.83 -14.71
C TRP A 43 14.28 6.35 -14.74
N GLY A 44 15.16 6.82 -15.61
CA GLY A 44 15.38 8.26 -15.83
C GLY A 44 14.11 8.96 -16.30
N LEU A 45 13.46 8.42 -17.33
CA LEU A 45 12.21 8.96 -17.89
C LEU A 45 11.10 9.05 -16.83
N ILE A 46 10.95 8.02 -15.98
CA ILE A 46 10.00 8.04 -14.87
C ILE A 46 10.25 9.21 -13.93
N LEU A 47 11.50 9.39 -13.50
CA LEU A 47 11.82 10.43 -12.55
C LEU A 47 11.65 11.83 -13.16
N ASP A 48 12.07 12.00 -14.41
CA ASP A 48 11.95 13.28 -15.11
C ASP A 48 10.49 13.67 -15.33
N ASP A 49 9.62 12.72 -15.70
CA ASP A 49 8.19 12.95 -15.89
C ASP A 49 7.50 13.31 -14.57
N ILE A 50 7.77 12.58 -13.49
CA ILE A 50 7.21 12.86 -12.16
C ILE A 50 7.63 14.25 -11.66
N ILE A 51 8.86 14.71 -11.94
CA ILE A 51 9.33 16.04 -11.52
C ILE A 51 8.52 17.17 -12.19
N GLN A 52 7.95 16.95 -13.38
CA GLN A 52 7.16 17.96 -14.09
C GLN A 52 5.69 18.01 -13.66
N MET A 53 5.24 17.04 -12.86
CA MET A 53 3.87 17.00 -12.33
C MET A 53 3.64 18.06 -11.26
N ASP A 54 2.39 18.49 -11.07
CA ASP A 54 2.03 19.54 -10.11
C ASP A 54 2.02 19.02 -8.67
N ALA A 55 1.37 17.88 -8.44
CA ALA A 55 1.24 17.27 -7.12
C ALA A 55 1.29 15.73 -7.21
N PRO A 56 2.41 15.13 -7.67
CA PRO A 56 2.50 13.70 -7.85
C PRO A 56 2.55 12.93 -6.54
N LEU A 57 1.89 11.78 -6.50
CA LEU A 57 1.86 10.87 -5.36
C LEU A 57 2.08 9.43 -5.81
N LEU A 58 3.14 8.79 -5.30
CA LEU A 58 3.39 7.37 -5.49
C LEU A 58 2.93 6.58 -4.26
N VAL A 59 2.00 5.65 -4.46
CA VAL A 59 1.52 4.75 -3.41
C VAL A 59 2.02 3.34 -3.70
N PHE A 60 2.88 2.82 -2.84
CA PHE A 60 3.39 1.46 -2.90
C PHE A 60 2.65 0.59 -1.88
N ASP A 61 1.72 -0.24 -2.35
CA ASP A 61 1.00 -1.21 -1.51
C ASP A 61 1.76 -2.53 -1.42
N GLU A 62 1.64 -3.22 -0.28
CA GLU A 62 2.40 -4.42 0.08
C GLU A 62 3.93 -4.27 -0.09
N ALA A 63 4.47 -3.06 0.14
CA ALA A 63 5.87 -2.76 -0.13
C ALA A 63 6.87 -3.59 0.69
N ASP A 64 6.45 -4.14 1.83
CA ASP A 64 7.25 -5.06 2.66
C ASP A 64 7.60 -6.38 1.96
N LYS A 65 6.89 -6.74 0.88
CA LYS A 65 7.17 -7.92 0.06
C LYS A 65 8.33 -7.74 -0.91
N LEU A 66 8.72 -6.49 -1.22
CA LEU A 66 9.74 -6.25 -2.23
C LEU A 66 11.10 -6.80 -1.80
N THR A 67 11.85 -7.34 -2.76
CA THR A 67 13.20 -7.87 -2.49
C THR A 67 14.18 -6.76 -2.09
N GLU A 68 15.19 -7.10 -1.29
CA GLU A 68 16.22 -6.15 -0.82
C GLU A 68 16.90 -5.36 -1.98
N PRO A 69 17.18 -5.95 -3.16
CA PRO A 69 17.72 -5.20 -4.29
C PRO A 69 16.76 -4.15 -4.89
N VAL A 70 15.44 -4.35 -4.80
CA VAL A 70 14.44 -3.37 -5.25
C VAL A 70 14.30 -2.23 -4.25
N PHE A 71 14.44 -2.52 -2.94
CA PHE A 71 14.40 -1.50 -1.89
C PHE A 71 15.41 -0.35 -2.11
N HIS A 72 16.57 -0.63 -2.72
CA HIS A 72 17.54 0.41 -3.05
C HIS A 72 17.04 1.43 -4.09
N TYR A 73 16.04 1.11 -4.90
CA TYR A 73 15.42 2.09 -5.81
C TYR A 73 14.62 3.14 -5.04
N PHE A 74 14.08 2.85 -3.86
CA PHE A 74 13.39 3.86 -3.06
C PHE A 74 14.32 4.96 -2.56
N ILE A 75 15.58 4.60 -2.31
CA ILE A 75 16.61 5.57 -1.94
C ILE A 75 16.84 6.54 -3.09
N SER A 76 17.10 6.04 -4.30
CA SER A 76 17.36 6.90 -5.47
C SER A 76 16.12 7.69 -5.89
N LEU A 77 14.93 7.08 -5.79
CA LEU A 77 13.65 7.73 -6.03
C LEU A 77 13.46 8.91 -5.06
N TYR A 78 13.57 8.68 -3.75
CA TYR A 78 13.40 9.73 -2.75
C TYR A 78 14.41 10.85 -2.95
N ASN A 79 15.70 10.53 -3.14
CA ASN A 79 16.74 11.53 -3.34
C ASN A 79 16.51 12.39 -4.60
N LYS A 80 15.79 11.90 -5.61
CA LYS A 80 15.49 12.63 -6.84
C LYS A 80 14.17 13.39 -6.79
N LEU A 81 13.22 12.93 -5.98
CA LEU A 81 11.87 13.47 -5.90
C LEU A 81 11.60 14.21 -4.59
N GLU A 82 12.63 14.46 -3.78
CA GLU A 82 12.54 15.22 -2.53
C GLU A 82 11.89 16.60 -2.80
N GLU A 83 10.90 16.95 -1.98
CA GLU A 83 10.07 18.17 -2.13
C GLU A 83 9.25 18.28 -3.44
N LYS A 84 9.25 17.23 -4.28
CA LYS A 84 8.52 17.20 -5.56
C LYS A 84 7.41 16.17 -5.60
N CYS A 85 7.57 15.04 -4.92
CA CYS A 85 6.60 13.95 -4.95
C CYS A 85 6.30 13.41 -3.56
N GLY A 86 5.02 13.22 -3.28
CA GLY A 86 4.59 12.42 -2.13
C GLY A 86 4.87 10.94 -2.38
N VAL A 87 5.40 10.25 -1.38
CA VAL A 87 5.62 8.80 -1.44
C VAL A 87 4.99 8.16 -0.21
N VAL A 88 4.10 7.20 -0.44
CA VAL A 88 3.38 6.46 0.61
C VAL A 88 3.71 4.98 0.48
N PHE A 89 4.13 4.39 1.59
CA PHE A 89 4.33 2.95 1.73
C PHE A 89 3.20 2.38 2.58
N LEU A 90 2.41 1.49 1.98
CA LEU A 90 1.47 0.65 2.70
C LEU A 90 2.11 -0.73 2.83
N SER A 91 2.10 -1.27 4.03
CA SER A 91 2.81 -2.50 4.35
C SER A 91 2.18 -3.16 5.56
N THR A 92 2.46 -4.45 5.73
CA THR A 92 2.14 -5.14 6.99
C THR A 92 3.05 -4.66 8.13
N ASP A 93 2.73 -5.04 9.36
CA ASP A 93 3.55 -4.81 10.56
C ASP A 93 4.98 -5.38 10.43
N TYR A 94 5.18 -6.33 9.51
CA TYR A 94 6.48 -6.90 9.18
C TYR A 94 7.52 -5.85 8.76
N ILE A 95 7.12 -4.73 8.15
CA ILE A 95 8.07 -3.71 7.66
C ILE A 95 8.93 -3.12 8.77
N ALA A 96 8.35 -2.87 9.95
CA ALA A 96 9.06 -2.31 11.09
C ALA A 96 10.12 -3.29 11.60
N LYS A 97 9.75 -4.57 11.69
CA LYS A 97 10.67 -5.66 12.07
C LYS A 97 11.80 -5.83 11.05
N ARG A 98 11.47 -5.78 9.76
CA ARG A 98 12.44 -5.87 8.66
C ARG A 98 13.47 -4.74 8.73
N ILE A 99 13.02 -3.50 8.92
CA ILE A 99 13.89 -2.34 9.03
C ILE A 99 14.76 -2.41 10.29
N SER A 100 14.16 -2.73 11.43
CA SER A 100 14.88 -2.89 12.70
C SER A 100 16.01 -3.92 12.59
N ASN A 101 15.72 -5.08 11.98
CA ASN A 101 16.73 -6.10 11.72
C ASN A 101 17.81 -5.60 10.75
N GLY A 102 17.44 -4.92 9.68
CA GLY A 102 18.39 -4.34 8.73
C GLY A 102 19.36 -3.35 9.39
N LEU A 103 18.86 -2.51 10.30
CA LEU A 103 19.68 -1.59 11.09
C LEU A 103 20.59 -2.35 12.08
N ARG A 104 20.04 -3.32 12.81
CA ARG A 104 20.78 -4.13 13.80
C ARG A 104 21.97 -4.87 13.17
N TYR A 105 21.77 -5.44 11.99
CA TYR A 105 22.79 -6.19 11.27
C TYR A 105 23.60 -5.34 10.28
N GLN A 106 23.44 -4.00 10.31
CA GLN A 106 24.14 -3.05 9.43
C GLN A 106 24.04 -3.42 7.95
N LYS A 107 22.87 -3.92 7.53
CA LYS A 107 22.63 -4.26 6.13
C LYS A 107 22.70 -2.99 5.27
N PRO A 108 23.38 -3.02 4.11
CA PRO A 108 23.46 -1.87 3.22
C PRO A 108 22.09 -1.28 2.89
N GLY A 109 22.00 0.05 2.78
CA GLY A 109 20.77 0.76 2.40
C GLY A 109 19.72 0.94 3.49
N TYR A 110 19.61 0.05 4.50
CA TYR A 110 18.56 0.16 5.52
C TYR A 110 18.66 1.43 6.37
N LYS A 111 19.88 1.89 6.67
CA LYS A 111 20.09 3.17 7.39
C LYS A 111 19.55 4.37 6.59
N GLU A 112 19.77 4.37 5.28
CA GLU A 112 19.32 5.44 4.40
C GLU A 112 17.82 5.38 4.19
N PHE A 113 17.28 4.20 3.88
CA PHE A 113 15.84 3.98 3.74
C PHE A 113 15.09 4.43 4.99
N TYR A 114 15.54 4.01 6.18
CA TYR A 114 14.92 4.41 7.44
C TYR A 114 14.93 5.93 7.65
N SER A 115 16.00 6.60 7.19
CA SER A 115 16.06 8.05 7.21
C SER A 115 15.07 8.70 6.24
N ARG A 116 14.84 8.11 5.06
CA ARG A 116 14.00 8.70 4.00
C ARG A 116 12.51 8.54 4.25
N ILE A 117 12.11 7.51 4.98
CA ILE A 117 10.74 7.39 5.50
C ILE A 117 10.49 8.29 6.73
N GLY A 118 11.41 9.19 7.07
CA GLY A 118 11.28 10.09 8.22
C GLY A 118 11.39 9.40 9.58
N ARG A 119 11.91 8.17 9.63
CA ARG A 119 12.05 7.35 10.86
C ARG A 119 10.75 7.21 11.65
N LYS A 120 9.61 7.26 10.96
CA LYS A 120 8.29 7.20 11.58
C LYS A 120 7.43 6.18 10.87
N PHE A 121 6.72 5.39 11.66
CA PHE A 121 5.69 4.49 11.20
C PHE A 121 4.34 5.05 11.63
N TYR A 122 3.36 4.95 10.75
CA TYR A 122 1.98 5.30 11.04
C TYR A 122 1.21 3.99 11.10
N GLU A 123 0.91 3.56 12.32
CA GLU A 123 0.12 2.36 12.56
C GLU A 123 -1.36 2.72 12.49
N LEU A 124 -2.15 1.91 11.77
CA LEU A 124 -3.59 2.07 11.72
C LEU A 124 -4.21 1.49 12.99
N GLU A 125 -5.27 2.14 13.47
CA GLU A 125 -6.03 1.62 14.61
C GLU A 125 -6.68 0.28 14.24
N PRO A 126 -6.67 -0.70 15.16
CA PRO A 126 -7.31 -1.99 14.91
C PRO A 126 -8.82 -1.80 14.78
N THR A 127 -9.44 -2.59 13.92
CA THR A 127 -10.90 -2.60 13.76
C THR A 127 -11.57 -3.06 15.06
N ASP A 128 -12.57 -2.31 15.50
CA ASP A 128 -13.33 -2.60 16.71
C ASP A 128 -14.79 -3.00 16.41
N VAL A 129 -15.57 -3.18 17.48
CA VAL A 129 -17.00 -3.53 17.39
C VAL A 129 -17.82 -2.40 16.76
N ASN A 130 -17.48 -1.14 17.05
CA ASN A 130 -18.18 0.02 16.52
C ASN A 130 -17.96 0.16 15.01
N ASP A 131 -16.76 -0.15 14.52
CA ASP A 131 -16.45 -0.21 13.09
C ASP A 131 -17.32 -1.25 12.39
N VAL A 132 -17.41 -2.47 12.95
CA VAL A 132 -18.25 -3.53 12.38
C VAL A 132 -19.72 -3.12 12.38
N PHE A 133 -20.21 -2.49 13.45
CA PHE A 133 -21.56 -1.95 13.52
C PHE A 133 -21.82 -0.90 12.42
N ALA A 134 -20.90 0.05 12.27
CA ALA A 134 -20.99 1.10 11.26
C ALA A 134 -20.96 0.53 9.84
N ILE A 135 -20.10 -0.46 9.58
CA ILE A 135 -19.99 -1.14 8.29
C ILE A 135 -21.27 -1.93 7.98
N CYS A 136 -21.83 -2.67 8.95
CA CYS A 136 -23.12 -3.34 8.78
C CYS A 136 -24.21 -2.35 8.38
N SER A 137 -24.34 -1.27 9.14
CA SER A 137 -25.36 -0.22 8.93
C SER A 137 -25.20 0.46 7.57
N ALA A 138 -23.97 0.82 7.18
CA ALA A 138 -23.66 1.40 5.88
C ALA A 138 -23.95 0.44 4.72
N ASN A 139 -23.90 -0.87 4.97
CA ASN A 139 -24.30 -1.89 4.02
C ASN A 139 -25.80 -2.21 4.10
N GLY A 140 -26.62 -1.51 4.88
CA GLY A 140 -28.07 -1.75 4.98
C GLY A 140 -28.47 -2.91 5.91
N VAL A 141 -27.52 -3.51 6.63
CA VAL A 141 -27.85 -4.47 7.70
C VAL A 141 -28.10 -3.66 8.98
N THR A 142 -29.37 -3.38 9.26
CA THR A 142 -29.79 -2.53 10.39
C THR A 142 -30.47 -3.31 11.52
N ASP A 143 -30.89 -4.56 11.29
CA ASP A 143 -31.47 -5.40 12.36
C ASP A 143 -30.40 -5.76 13.39
N LYS A 144 -30.71 -5.51 14.67
CA LYS A 144 -29.76 -5.72 15.76
C LYS A 144 -29.31 -7.17 15.90
N LYS A 145 -30.19 -8.15 15.69
CA LYS A 145 -29.83 -9.58 15.80
C LYS A 145 -28.87 -10.00 14.70
N ASP A 146 -29.07 -9.45 13.51
CA ASP A 146 -28.20 -9.71 12.37
C ASP A 146 -26.83 -9.05 12.55
N ILE A 147 -26.78 -7.82 13.07
CA ILE A 147 -25.53 -7.15 13.42
C ILE A 147 -24.78 -7.92 14.51
N ASP A 148 -25.46 -8.34 15.58
CA ASP A 148 -24.87 -9.12 16.68
C ASP A 148 -24.27 -10.44 16.16
N LYS A 149 -24.91 -11.07 15.17
CA LYS A 149 -24.39 -12.27 14.50
C LYS A 149 -23.11 -11.98 13.72
N VAL A 150 -23.04 -10.87 12.98
CA VAL A 150 -21.83 -10.45 12.26
C VAL A 150 -20.70 -10.13 13.25
N ILE A 151 -20.99 -9.37 14.31
CA ILE A 151 -20.00 -9.02 15.35
C ILE A 151 -19.44 -10.29 16.01
N LYS A 152 -20.32 -11.24 16.37
CA LYS A 152 -19.91 -12.51 16.97
C LYS A 152 -19.06 -13.36 16.03
N GLU A 153 -19.36 -13.40 14.74
CA GLU A 153 -18.51 -14.09 13.76
C GLU A 153 -17.16 -13.35 13.60
N ALA A 154 -17.16 -12.02 13.57
CA ALA A 154 -15.98 -11.17 13.41
C ALA A 154 -15.02 -11.21 14.60
N SER A 155 -15.54 -11.35 15.83
CA SER A 155 -14.72 -11.45 17.04
C SER A 155 -13.90 -12.73 17.10
N THR A 156 -14.20 -13.74 16.27
CA THR A 156 -13.40 -14.98 16.15
C THR A 156 -12.17 -14.82 15.24
N CYS A 157 -11.98 -13.63 14.66
CA CYS A 157 -10.93 -13.34 13.70
C CYS A 157 -10.48 -11.89 13.74
N ASP A 158 -10.33 -11.36 14.97
CA ASP A 158 -9.77 -10.03 15.21
C ASP A 158 -10.43 -8.93 14.37
N PHE A 159 -11.74 -9.07 14.14
CA PHE A 159 -12.55 -8.14 13.35
C PHE A 159 -12.08 -7.94 11.91
N ASP A 160 -11.45 -8.96 11.30
CA ASP A 160 -11.05 -8.93 9.88
C ASP A 160 -12.22 -8.51 8.96
N LEU A 161 -12.05 -7.34 8.33
CA LEU A 161 -13.08 -6.73 7.51
C LEU A 161 -13.45 -7.54 6.25
N ARG A 162 -12.53 -8.37 5.75
CA ARG A 162 -12.82 -9.29 4.63
C ARG A 162 -13.78 -10.39 5.09
N ARG A 163 -13.66 -10.85 6.34
CA ARG A 163 -14.63 -11.78 6.96
C ARG A 163 -15.94 -11.09 7.28
N VAL A 164 -15.92 -9.89 7.86
CA VAL A 164 -17.11 -9.07 8.10
C VAL A 164 -17.94 -8.91 6.83
N ARG A 165 -17.29 -8.55 5.70
CA ARG A 165 -17.94 -8.44 4.38
C ARG A 165 -18.66 -9.74 3.96
N LYS A 166 -18.03 -10.90 4.18
CA LYS A 166 -18.64 -12.21 3.86
C LYS A 166 -19.83 -12.49 4.77
N SER A 167 -19.73 -12.19 6.06
CA SER A 167 -20.81 -12.37 7.04
C SER A 167 -22.01 -11.48 6.73
N ILE A 168 -21.79 -10.21 6.37
CA ILE A 168 -22.83 -9.28 5.89
C ILE A 168 -23.53 -9.85 4.65
N HIS A 169 -22.78 -10.31 3.66
CA HIS A 169 -23.36 -10.89 2.43
C HIS A 169 -24.20 -12.14 2.73
N LYS A 170 -23.74 -12.99 3.65
CA LYS A 170 -24.49 -14.17 4.11
C LYS A 170 -25.81 -13.78 4.78
N VAL A 171 -25.81 -12.75 5.63
CA VAL A 171 -27.02 -12.25 6.30
C VAL A 171 -28.03 -11.72 5.29
N LYS A 172 -27.61 -10.83 4.37
CA LYS A 172 -28.50 -10.27 3.34
C LYS A 172 -29.26 -11.34 2.54
N ARG A 173 -28.54 -12.38 2.13
CA ARG A 173 -29.12 -13.53 1.40
C ARG A 173 -30.15 -14.32 2.21
N MET A 174 -30.04 -14.34 3.55
CA MET A 174 -31.03 -15.01 4.41
C MET A 174 -32.29 -14.16 4.58
N VAL A 175 -32.17 -12.85 4.50
CA VAL A 175 -33.29 -11.89 4.64
C VAL A 175 -34.05 -11.71 3.32
N GLY A 176 -33.51 -12.18 2.20
CA GLY A 176 -34.17 -12.15 0.89
C GLY A 176 -33.87 -10.89 0.06
N GLU A 177 -32.79 -10.18 0.39
CA GLU A 177 -32.23 -9.05 -0.37
C GLU A 177 -30.98 -9.46 -1.18
#